data_AF-A0A0T5PE75-F1
#
_entry.id   AF-A0A0T5PE75-F1
#
_cell.length_a   1.000
_cell.length_b   1.000
_cell.length_c   1.000
_cell.angle_alpha   90.00
_cell.angle_beta   90.00
_cell.angle_gamma   90.00
#
_symmetry.space_group_name_H-M   'P 1'
#
loop_
_entity.id
_entity.type
_entity.pdbx_description
1 polymer ?
#
loop_
_entity_poly.entity_id
_entity_poly.type
_entity_poly.pdbx_seq_one_letter_code
_entity_poly.pdbx_strand_id
1 'polypeptide(L)'
;MDQPFHGTFEPSLLPKGGLTKPTLCVELAYPDRLEKAWLTQLVIQDEGSLPVHPGDKVEVVATIASDAFRREVAQRRGTLTVKHGPHVVGSLVITPVG
;
A
#
# COMPACT_ATOMS: atom_id res chain seq x y z
N MET A 1 -18.12 -9.09 -4.93
CA MET A 1 -16.94 -8.87 -5.79
C MET A 1 -15.86 -8.26 -4.93
N ASP A 2 -14.64 -8.81 -5.01
CA ASP A 2 -13.45 -8.32 -4.32
C ASP A 2 -12.90 -7.10 -5.06
N GLN A 3 -13.58 -5.97 -4.95
CA GLN A 3 -13.18 -4.76 -5.64
C GLN A 3 -11.87 -4.25 -5.04
N PRO A 4 -10.85 -3.97 -5.87
CA PRO A 4 -9.57 -3.47 -5.35
C PRO A 4 -9.71 -2.02 -4.89
N PHE A 5 -8.79 -1.59 -4.03
CA PHE A 5 -8.74 -0.22 -3.52
C PHE A 5 -7.78 0.62 -4.34
N HIS A 6 -8.21 1.82 -4.72
CA HIS A 6 -7.31 2.80 -5.32
C HIS A 6 -6.67 3.65 -4.23
N GLY A 7 -5.44 4.07 -4.44
CA GLY A 7 -4.76 4.94 -3.49
C GLY A 7 -3.43 5.46 -4.00
N THR A 8 -2.86 6.36 -3.22
CA THR A 8 -1.53 6.92 -3.47
C THR A 8 -0.55 6.33 -2.47
N PHE A 9 0.52 5.71 -2.97
CA PHE A 9 1.62 5.17 -2.18
C PHE A 9 2.78 6.17 -2.14
N GLU A 10 3.26 6.46 -0.94
CA GLU A 10 4.41 7.31 -0.68
C GLU A 10 5.49 6.47 0.02
N PRO A 11 6.54 6.01 -0.69
CA PRO A 11 7.60 5.22 -0.09
C PRO A 11 8.53 6.09 0.76
N SER A 12 8.95 5.54 1.90
CA SER A 12 9.92 6.17 2.82
C SER A 12 11.21 5.36 2.97
N LEU A 13 11.15 4.04 2.75
CA LEU A 13 12.31 3.16 2.83
C LEU A 13 12.23 2.08 1.75
N LEU A 14 13.21 2.07 0.84
CA LEU A 14 13.30 1.12 -0.26
C LEU A 14 14.77 0.64 -0.44
N PRO A 15 15.00 -0.50 -1.13
CA PRO A 15 16.34 -0.93 -1.50
C PRO A 15 17.09 0.13 -2.32
N LYS A 16 18.43 0.05 -2.32
CA LYS A 16 19.26 0.88 -3.21
C LYS A 16 18.88 0.59 -4.67
N GLY A 17 18.54 1.64 -5.41
CA GLY A 17 18.02 1.54 -6.79
C GLY A 17 16.51 1.73 -6.90
N GLY A 18 15.80 1.86 -5.78
CA GLY A 18 14.35 2.04 -5.77
C GLY A 18 13.59 0.76 -6.06
N LEU A 19 12.28 0.91 -6.20
CA LEU A 19 11.39 -0.17 -6.59
C LEU A 19 11.32 -0.23 -8.12
N THR A 20 11.77 -1.35 -8.68
CA THR A 20 11.88 -1.56 -10.13
C THR A 20 10.79 -2.46 -10.72
N LYS A 21 9.91 -3.00 -9.85
CA LYS A 21 8.79 -3.85 -10.26
C LYS A 21 7.49 -3.12 -10.01
N PRO A 22 6.50 -3.24 -10.91
CA PRO A 22 5.21 -2.56 -10.75
C PRO A 22 4.37 -3.18 -9.64
N THR A 23 4.70 -4.40 -9.18
CA THR A 23 3.96 -5.11 -8.13
C THR A 23 4.80 -5.29 -6.88
N LEU A 24 4.21 -5.03 -5.71
CA LEU A 24 4.76 -5.37 -4.40
C LEU A 24 3.77 -6.22 -3.60
N CYS A 25 4.32 -7.21 -2.91
CA CYS A 25 3.64 -7.86 -1.79
C CYS A 25 4.11 -7.19 -0.51
N VAL A 26 3.16 -6.63 0.25
CA VAL A 26 3.41 -5.85 1.46
C VAL A 26 2.40 -6.23 2.53
N GLU A 27 2.64 -5.75 3.74
CA GLU A 27 1.65 -5.82 4.80
C GLU A 27 1.13 -4.40 5.08
N LEU A 28 -0.17 -4.24 5.19
CA LEU A 28 -0.80 -2.97 5.59
C LEU A 28 -1.14 -3.02 7.07
N ALA A 29 -0.92 -1.94 7.80
CA ALA A 29 -1.33 -1.78 9.18
C ALA A 29 -1.92 -0.39 9.40
N TYR A 30 -2.74 -0.22 10.43
CA TYR A 30 -3.10 1.14 10.86
C TYR A 30 -1.91 1.78 11.61
N PRO A 31 -1.71 3.11 11.51
CA PRO A 31 -0.62 3.80 12.19
C PRO A 31 -0.58 3.55 13.71
N ASP A 32 -1.74 3.40 14.35
CA ASP A 32 -1.91 3.10 15.78
C ASP A 32 -1.82 1.59 16.12
N ARG A 33 -1.68 0.71 15.12
CA ARG A 33 -1.78 -0.76 15.29
C ARG A 33 -0.73 -1.51 14.47
N LEU A 34 0.52 -1.04 14.44
CA LEU A 34 1.61 -1.58 13.61
C LEU A 34 1.91 -3.08 13.80
N GLU A 35 1.60 -3.60 15.00
CA GLU A 35 1.72 -5.02 15.37
C GLU A 35 0.74 -5.91 14.58
N LYS A 36 -0.39 -5.37 14.15
CA LYS A 36 -1.44 -6.08 13.41
C LYS A 36 -1.40 -5.63 11.96
N ALA A 37 -0.71 -6.40 11.13
CA ALA A 37 -0.59 -6.13 9.70
C ALA A 37 -1.26 -7.21 8.85
N TRP A 38 -1.74 -6.84 7.67
CA TRP A 38 -2.47 -7.71 6.75
C TRP A 38 -1.82 -7.75 5.38
N LEU A 39 -1.62 -8.96 4.85
CA LEU A 39 -1.02 -9.16 3.54
C LEU A 39 -1.87 -8.53 2.43
N THR A 40 -1.20 -7.75 1.60
CA THR A 40 -1.77 -6.98 0.51
C THR A 40 -0.82 -6.98 -0.68
N GLN A 41 -1.39 -6.99 -1.89
CA GLN A 41 -0.63 -6.73 -3.11
C GLN A 41 -0.89 -5.28 -3.56
N LEU A 42 0.17 -4.50 -3.79
CA LEU A 42 0.11 -3.18 -4.41
C LEU A 42 0.58 -3.28 -5.86
N VAL A 43 -0.16 -2.68 -6.79
CA VAL A 43 0.17 -2.59 -8.21
C VAL A 43 0.25 -1.12 -8.60
N ILE A 44 1.43 -0.65 -9.00
CA ILE A 44 1.66 0.69 -9.55
C ILE A 44 0.94 0.79 -10.89
N GLN A 45 0.14 1.85 -11.06
CA GLN A 45 -0.70 2.02 -12.25
C GLN A 45 0.09 2.53 -13.47
N ASP A 46 1.09 3.37 -13.24
CA ASP A 46 1.96 3.90 -14.30
C ASP A 46 3.35 3.29 -14.23
N GLU A 47 3.63 2.32 -15.12
CA GLU A 47 4.96 1.70 -15.20
C GLU A 47 6.06 2.69 -15.63
N GLY A 48 5.71 3.81 -16.27
CA GLY A 48 6.65 4.89 -16.61
C GLY A 48 7.22 5.61 -15.39
N SER A 49 6.59 5.44 -14.23
CA SER A 49 7.06 5.97 -12.93
C SER A 49 8.09 5.07 -12.24
N LEU A 50 8.52 3.95 -12.86
CA LEU A 50 9.59 3.09 -12.35
C LEU A 50 10.98 3.58 -12.81
N PRO A 51 12.02 3.52 -11.95
CA PRO A 51 11.98 3.08 -10.55
C PRO A 51 11.37 4.11 -9.62
N VAL A 52 10.59 3.65 -8.64
CA VAL A 52 10.05 4.51 -7.57
C VAL A 52 11.08 4.67 -6.46
N HIS A 53 11.29 5.89 -6.01
CA HIS A 53 12.24 6.28 -4.98
C HIS A 53 11.55 6.83 -3.71
N PRO A 54 12.24 6.82 -2.55
CA PRO A 54 11.72 7.47 -1.35
C PRO A 54 11.37 8.94 -1.60
N GLY A 55 10.18 9.35 -1.19
CA GLY A 55 9.63 10.70 -1.40
C GLY A 55 8.75 10.85 -2.64
N ASP A 56 8.75 9.88 -3.56
CA ASP A 56 7.82 9.87 -4.68
C ASP A 56 6.38 9.64 -4.22
N LYS A 57 5.42 10.02 -5.07
CA LYS A 57 4.00 9.71 -4.89
C LYS A 57 3.51 8.97 -6.12
N VAL A 58 3.06 7.74 -5.95
CA VAL A 58 2.64 6.89 -7.06
C VAL A 58 1.24 6.35 -6.85
N GLU A 59 0.44 6.37 -7.91
CA GLU A 59 -0.90 5.80 -7.91
C GLU A 59 -0.81 4.28 -7.95
N VAL A 60 -1.55 3.63 -7.04
CA VAL A 60 -1.54 2.18 -6.88
C VAL A 60 -2.96 1.62 -6.77
N VAL A 61 -3.07 0.34 -7.11
CA VAL A 61 -4.21 -0.52 -6.85
C VAL A 61 -3.80 -1.52 -5.77
N ALA A 62 -4.54 -1.56 -4.66
CA ALA A 62 -4.30 -2.43 -3.53
C ALA A 62 -5.34 -3.57 -3.46
N THR A 63 -4.86 -4.81 -3.46
CA THR A 63 -5.69 -6.01 -3.26
C THR A 63 -5.43 -6.58 -1.87
N ILE A 64 -6.42 -6.41 -0.99
CA ILE A 64 -6.37 -6.87 0.41
C ILE A 64 -6.92 -8.30 0.49
N ALA A 65 -6.13 -9.23 1.01
CA ALA A 65 -6.52 -10.64 1.10
C ALA A 65 -7.54 -10.93 2.22
N SER A 66 -7.52 -10.14 3.31
CA SER A 66 -8.41 -10.32 4.46
C SER A 66 -9.76 -9.64 4.25
N ASP A 67 -10.84 -10.42 4.23
CA ASP A 67 -12.21 -9.91 4.12
C ASP A 67 -12.60 -8.95 5.25
N ALA A 68 -12.20 -9.28 6.49
CA ALA A 68 -12.48 -8.45 7.65
C ALA A 68 -11.78 -7.09 7.53
N PHE A 69 -10.49 -7.11 7.21
CA PHE A 69 -9.71 -5.88 7.04
C PHE A 69 -10.20 -5.06 5.85
N ARG A 70 -10.57 -5.70 4.74
CA ARG A 70 -11.18 -5.04 3.59
C ARG A 70 -12.44 -4.26 3.98
N ARG A 71 -13.34 -4.85 4.78
CA ARG A 71 -14.55 -4.16 5.25
C ARG A 71 -14.20 -2.98 6.15
N GLU A 72 -13.21 -3.14 7.03
CA GLU A 72 -12.73 -2.05 7.89
C GLU A 72 -12.16 -0.88 7.07
N VAL A 73 -11.30 -1.17 6.10
CA VAL A 73 -10.71 -0.17 5.18
C VAL A 73 -11.79 0.52 4.34
N ALA A 74 -12.77 -0.22 3.81
CA ALA A 74 -13.87 0.36 3.03
C ALA A 74 -14.71 1.36 3.86
N GLN A 75 -14.83 1.13 5.17
CA GLN A 75 -15.58 2.00 6.08
C GLN A 75 -14.73 3.17 6.63
N ARG A 76 -13.40 3.05 6.62
CA ARG A 76 -12.48 4.05 7.16
C ARG A 76 -11.63 4.67 6.06
N ARG A 77 -11.95 5.91 5.71
CA ARG A 77 -11.01 6.79 5.00
C ARG A 77 -9.77 7.00 5.86
N GLY A 78 -8.58 6.87 5.27
CA GLY A 78 -7.36 7.24 5.98
C GLY A 78 -6.08 6.69 5.37
N THR A 79 -5.01 6.98 6.09
CA THR A 79 -3.65 6.54 5.79
C THR A 79 -3.37 5.20 6.48
N LEU A 80 -2.86 4.24 5.73
CA LEU A 80 -2.32 2.99 6.22
C LEU A 80 -0.80 3.03 6.15
N THR A 81 -0.17 2.36 7.11
CA THR A 81 1.26 2.09 7.09
C THR A 81 1.53 0.89 6.20
N VAL A 82 2.50 1.02 5.30
CA VAL A 82 2.97 -0.07 4.44
C VAL A 82 4.23 -0.66 5.04
N LYS A 83 4.25 -1.98 5.22
CA LYS A 83 5.35 -2.74 5.82
C LYS A 83 5.87 -3.82 4.87
N HIS A 84 7.14 -4.16 5.06
CA HIS A 84 7.76 -5.35 4.51
C HIS A 84 8.52 -6.07 5.63
N GLY A 85 7.86 -7.05 6.26
CA GLY A 85 8.35 -7.68 7.47
C GLY A 85 8.43 -6.69 8.64
N PRO A 86 9.58 -6.56 9.34
CA PRO A 86 9.70 -5.67 10.49
C PRO A 86 9.82 -4.18 10.11
N HIS A 87 9.97 -3.86 8.82
CA HIS A 87 10.25 -2.50 8.37
C HIS A 87 9.02 -1.80 7.84
N VAL A 88 8.84 -0.54 8.22
CA VAL A 88 7.91 0.39 7.55
C VAL A 88 8.60 0.91 6.30
N VAL A 89 7.96 0.73 5.15
CA VAL A 89 8.50 1.09 3.82
C VAL A 89 7.77 2.28 3.19
N GLY A 90 6.66 2.71 3.75
CA GLY A 90 5.93 3.90 3.30
C GLY A 90 4.55 4.02 3.91
N SER A 91 3.75 4.89 3.31
CA SER A 91 2.34 5.08 3.63
C SER A 91 1.47 4.96 2.40
N LEU A 92 0.27 4.42 2.58
CA LEU A 92 -0.74 4.29 1.55
C LEU A 92 -1.98 5.08 1.97
N VAL A 93 -2.37 6.07 1.18
CA VAL A 93 -3.65 6.76 1.34
C VAL A 93 -4.67 6.04 0.47
N ILE A 94 -5.66 5.39 1.09
CA ILE A 94 -6.71 4.69 0.35
C ILE A 94 -7.89 5.63 0.12
N THR A 95 -8.32 5.69 -1.13
CA THR A 95 -9.52 6.40 -1.56
C THR A 95 -10.66 5.37 -1.64
N PRO A 96 -11.74 5.49 -0.83
CA PRO A 96 -12.86 4.57 -0.94
C PRO A 96 -13.48 4.65 -2.32
N VAL A 97 -13.82 3.50 -2.87
CA VAL A 97 -14.72 3.41 -4.03
C VAL A 97 -16.13 3.67 -3.50
N GLY A 98 -16.73 4.78 -3.90
CA GLY A 98 -18.10 5.16 -3.55
C GLY A 98 -19.13 4.37 -4.33
#